data_AF-A0A4Z0DBH9-F1
#
_entry.id   AF-A0A4Z0DBH9-F1
#
_cell.length_a   1.000
_cell.length_b   1.000
_cell.length_c   1.000
_cell.angle_alpha   90.00
_cell.angle_beta   90.00
_cell.angle_gamma   90.00
#
_symmetry.space_group_name_H-M   'P 1'
#
loop_
_entity.id
_entity.type
_entity.pdbx_description
1 polymer ?
#
loop_
_entity_poly.entity_id
_entity_poly.type
_entity_poly.pdbx_seq_one_letter_code
_entity_poly.pdbx_strand_id
1 'polypeptide(L)'
;MRKSLEQVYVMIQSNKLESTDVIESQVNDWFWLGKLLSNQDILLYQEIVEGDLVEHDERVFSKKIPTWSKQIRTHLTAKNNQVSCECYVENGYLAQTILLSFERYKEMQSLIEDYIDCRMMNKGLYAYIRDYQEYLSHNLFYLEERDQYIEQELPLLRKMKNDEHETVVDCSQLSGYDLMYERLCLTSCWKMWFSSLYYHLVPKQAFLDVQQVDSIEELDNEVIKIKLFDSPVDWPIPANQHFQKLFRKQLGFDQIEWINGVGVLEDPYAEFIKAPQMIQMIQYQNDYLQPIEKNKATHFVSRMFNYTEQVYIESRQHGQLNYQAYFPFEIKETKENLAYWLLNTEYCLDGGTEAFTYYIDYYLRALQKLSMYKKQATVLKFYLPEKAFNQLALDNLVQSLTEKKYLIYPSLDNNHYLVVKYGQTMSIQFEQANKLREDTKNWRQPTEDEIKEKQESLDDKIKNFFHQNSVKKEE
;
A
#
# COMPACT_ATOMS: atom_id res chain seq x y z
N MET A 1 22.74 -21.07 -19.91
CA MET A 1 21.31 -20.73 -20.05
C MET A 1 20.52 -21.61 -19.09
N ARG A 2 20.26 -21.14 -17.88
CA ARG A 2 19.25 -21.79 -17.03
C ARG A 2 17.91 -21.53 -17.72
N LYS A 3 17.17 -22.57 -18.09
CA LYS A 3 15.72 -22.39 -18.30
C LYS A 3 15.21 -21.93 -16.95
N SER A 4 14.73 -20.71 -16.85
CA SER A 4 13.92 -20.30 -15.72
C SER A 4 12.78 -21.32 -15.64
N LEU A 5 12.72 -22.04 -14.54
CA LEU A 5 11.53 -22.84 -14.27
C LEU A 5 10.49 -21.81 -13.88
N GLU A 6 9.45 -21.64 -14.70
CA GLU A 6 8.25 -20.91 -14.31
C GLU A 6 7.77 -21.52 -12.99
N GLN A 7 7.91 -20.78 -11.91
CA GLN A 7 7.63 -21.23 -10.56
C GLN A 7 6.49 -20.42 -9.99
N VAL A 8 5.52 -21.10 -9.40
CA VAL A 8 4.42 -20.46 -8.67
C VAL A 8 4.80 -20.39 -7.21
N TYR A 9 4.67 -19.18 -6.66
CA TYR A 9 4.87 -18.87 -5.27
C TYR A 9 3.52 -18.64 -4.58
N VAL A 10 3.28 -19.38 -3.52
CA VAL A 10 2.10 -19.28 -2.66
C VAL A 10 2.54 -18.82 -1.28
N MET A 11 1.85 -17.83 -0.74
CA MET A 11 2.05 -17.35 0.64
C MET A 11 0.72 -17.40 1.37
N ILE A 12 0.73 -17.93 2.60
CA ILE A 12 -0.43 -17.97 3.49
C ILE A 12 0.03 -17.50 4.87
N GLN A 13 -0.61 -16.47 5.40
CA GLN A 13 -0.34 -15.97 6.73
C GLN A 13 -1.60 -16.14 7.58
N SER A 14 -1.48 -16.86 8.69
CA SER A 14 -2.53 -16.97 9.72
C SER A 14 -2.43 -15.81 10.72
N ASN A 15 -3.59 -15.39 11.25
CA ASN A 15 -3.67 -14.54 12.42
C ASN A 15 -3.18 -15.31 13.66
N LYS A 16 -3.02 -14.61 14.78
CA LYS A 16 -2.60 -15.23 16.03
C LYS A 16 -3.56 -16.36 16.43
N LEU A 17 -3.01 -17.57 16.46
CA LEU A 17 -3.69 -18.79 16.88
C LEU A 17 -3.52 -18.92 18.40
N GLU A 18 -4.62 -19.03 19.13
CA GLU A 18 -4.61 -19.02 20.60
C GLU A 18 -4.37 -20.40 21.22
N SER A 19 -4.61 -21.48 20.46
CA SER A 19 -4.47 -22.85 20.93
C SER A 19 -3.33 -23.58 20.21
N THR A 20 -2.48 -24.24 20.98
CA THR A 20 -1.43 -25.13 20.46
C THR A 20 -2.01 -26.25 19.61
N ASP A 21 -3.23 -26.72 19.90
CA ASP A 21 -3.87 -27.79 19.14
C ASP A 21 -4.27 -27.31 17.74
N VAL A 22 -4.65 -26.04 17.62
CA VAL A 22 -4.94 -25.42 16.32
C VAL A 22 -3.66 -25.26 15.51
N ILE A 23 -2.57 -24.79 16.15
CA ILE A 23 -1.25 -24.70 15.51
C ILE A 23 -0.80 -26.08 15.03
N GLU A 24 -0.90 -27.10 15.88
CA GLU A 24 -0.54 -28.48 15.55
C GLU A 24 -1.35 -29.02 14.37
N SER A 25 -2.65 -28.78 14.34
CA SER A 25 -3.50 -29.14 13.21
C SER A 25 -3.03 -28.46 11.92
N GLN A 26 -2.74 -27.15 11.95
CA GLN A 26 -2.32 -26.41 10.76
C GLN A 26 -0.95 -26.86 10.24
N VAL A 27 -0.01 -27.17 11.14
CA VAL A 27 1.31 -27.72 10.77
C VAL A 27 1.18 -29.13 10.20
N ASN A 28 0.31 -29.98 10.77
CA ASN A 28 0.06 -31.32 10.23
C ASN A 28 -0.53 -31.29 8.82
N ASP A 29 -1.54 -30.46 8.63
CA ASP A 29 -2.16 -30.28 7.31
C ASP A 29 -1.16 -29.72 6.29
N TRP A 30 -0.30 -28.76 6.67
CA TRP A 30 0.80 -28.26 5.82
C TRP A 30 1.75 -29.39 5.41
N PHE A 31 2.12 -30.25 6.36
CA PHE A 31 2.96 -31.42 6.11
C PHE A 31 2.30 -32.37 5.10
N TRP A 32 1.00 -32.65 5.26
CA TRP A 32 0.26 -33.50 4.31
C TRP A 32 0.07 -32.86 2.95
N LEU A 33 -0.19 -31.55 2.89
CA LEU A 33 -0.24 -30.80 1.64
C LEU A 33 1.08 -30.95 0.89
N GLY A 34 2.23 -30.74 1.54
CA GLY A 34 3.55 -30.93 0.93
C GLY A 34 3.72 -32.33 0.31
N LYS A 35 3.28 -33.38 1.00
CA LYS A 35 3.30 -34.77 0.48
C LYS A 35 2.38 -34.99 -0.72
N LEU A 36 1.20 -34.38 -0.73
CA LEU A 36 0.29 -34.44 -1.88
C LEU A 36 0.90 -33.71 -3.08
N LEU A 37 1.50 -32.54 -2.84
CA LEU A 37 2.16 -31.75 -3.88
C LEU A 37 3.40 -32.43 -4.44
N SER A 38 4.12 -33.26 -3.65
CA SER A 38 5.30 -33.98 -4.12
C SER A 38 5.02 -35.19 -5.02
N ASN A 39 3.75 -35.55 -5.26
CA ASN A 39 3.37 -36.71 -6.07
C ASN A 39 4.02 -38.04 -5.63
N GLN A 40 4.18 -38.24 -4.31
CA GLN A 40 4.87 -39.40 -3.71
C GLN A 40 6.39 -39.41 -3.87
N ASP A 41 6.99 -38.39 -4.50
CA ASP A 41 8.45 -38.23 -4.45
C ASP A 41 8.89 -37.95 -3.01
N ILE A 42 10.04 -38.50 -2.66
CA ILE A 42 10.63 -38.35 -1.32
C ILE A 42 10.95 -36.88 -1.08
N LEU A 43 10.43 -36.34 0.01
CA LEU A 43 10.76 -35.01 0.51
C LEU A 43 11.91 -35.10 1.51
N LEU A 44 12.80 -34.13 1.44
CA LEU A 44 13.77 -33.85 2.48
C LEU A 44 13.11 -32.95 3.52
N TYR A 45 13.04 -33.42 4.76
CA TYR A 45 12.44 -32.69 5.87
C TYR A 45 13.53 -32.08 6.75
N GLN A 46 13.43 -30.78 7.00
CA GLN A 46 14.45 -30.00 7.71
C GLN A 46 13.80 -29.10 8.77
N GLU A 47 14.50 -28.94 9.89
CA GLU A 47 14.24 -27.95 10.94
C GLU A 47 15.39 -26.95 10.94
N ILE A 48 15.11 -25.64 10.94
CA ILE A 48 16.14 -24.61 11.06
C ILE A 48 16.25 -24.18 12.53
N VAL A 49 17.39 -24.48 13.15
CA VAL A 49 17.69 -24.16 14.56
C VAL A 49 18.90 -23.25 14.60
N GLU A 50 18.73 -22.01 15.06
CA GLU A 50 19.83 -21.02 15.17
C GLU A 50 20.62 -20.78 13.86
N GLY A 51 20.00 -21.04 12.71
CA GLY A 51 20.62 -20.91 11.39
C GLY A 51 21.17 -22.21 10.82
N ASP A 52 21.26 -23.27 11.64
CA ASP A 52 21.69 -24.59 11.21
C ASP A 52 20.52 -25.45 10.71
N LEU A 53 20.78 -26.23 9.66
CA LEU A 53 19.83 -27.17 9.07
C LEU A 53 19.94 -28.53 9.74
N VAL A 54 18.86 -28.97 10.36
CA VAL A 54 18.76 -30.30 10.97
C VAL A 54 17.82 -31.16 10.15
N GLU A 55 18.36 -32.24 9.56
CA GLU A 55 17.57 -33.15 8.73
C GLU A 55 16.85 -34.22 9.56
N HIS A 56 15.66 -34.60 9.09
CA HIS A 56 14.82 -35.59 9.75
C HIS A 56 14.27 -36.60 8.74
N ASP A 57 14.22 -37.87 9.16
CA ASP A 57 13.37 -38.86 8.52
C ASP A 57 11.88 -38.49 8.70
N GLU A 58 11.05 -38.81 7.72
CA GLU A 58 9.62 -38.49 7.72
C GLU A 58 8.89 -38.93 9.00
N ARG A 59 9.19 -40.13 9.51
CA ARG A 59 8.54 -40.67 10.70
C ARG A 59 8.97 -39.93 11.96
N VAL A 60 10.19 -39.41 11.98
CA VAL A 60 10.70 -38.58 13.08
C VAL A 60 10.10 -37.19 13.00
N PHE A 61 10.06 -36.61 11.80
CA PHE A 61 9.50 -35.29 11.55
C PHE A 61 8.03 -35.20 11.95
N SER A 62 7.19 -36.13 11.48
CA SER A 62 5.76 -36.19 11.84
C SER A 62 5.52 -36.32 13.35
N LYS A 63 6.35 -37.11 14.05
CA LYS A 63 6.27 -37.25 15.52
C LYS A 63 6.70 -36.01 16.29
N LYS A 64 7.48 -35.11 15.68
CA LYS A 64 7.96 -33.87 16.31
C LYS A 64 6.99 -32.68 16.16
N ILE A 65 6.03 -32.73 15.24
CA ILE A 65 5.05 -31.66 15.01
C ILE A 65 4.36 -31.18 16.30
N PRO A 66 3.90 -32.05 17.23
CA PRO A 66 3.30 -31.60 18.49
C PRO A 66 4.25 -30.81 19.39
N THR A 67 5.56 -31.05 19.28
CA THR A 67 6.59 -30.32 20.04
C THR A 67 6.82 -28.94 19.43
N TRP A 68 6.97 -28.86 18.11
CA TRP A 68 7.17 -27.61 17.39
C TRP A 68 5.99 -26.65 17.54
N SER A 69 4.78 -27.18 17.57
CA SER A 69 3.56 -26.40 17.75
C SER A 69 3.45 -25.70 19.11
N LYS A 70 4.28 -26.10 20.08
CA LYS A 70 4.37 -25.52 21.42
C LYS A 70 5.56 -24.57 21.58
N GLN A 71 6.47 -24.54 20.61
CA GLN A 71 7.63 -23.67 20.66
C GLN A 71 7.23 -22.23 20.34
N ILE A 72 8.00 -21.29 20.90
CA ILE A 72 7.85 -19.87 20.61
C ILE A 72 8.19 -19.57 19.15
N ARG A 73 9.18 -20.27 18.60
CA ARG A 73 9.66 -20.10 17.24
C ARG A 73 10.09 -21.45 16.67
N THR A 74 9.60 -21.77 15.47
CA THR A 74 10.06 -22.93 14.70
C THR A 74 10.03 -22.60 13.22
N HIS A 75 11.04 -23.04 12.48
CA HIS A 75 11.05 -22.99 11.03
C HIS A 75 11.26 -24.40 10.47
N LEU A 76 10.27 -24.85 9.70
CA LEU A 76 10.18 -26.18 9.12
C LEU A 76 10.20 -26.09 7.60
N THR A 77 10.90 -27.01 6.95
CA THR A 77 10.98 -27.10 5.50
C THR A 77 10.75 -28.54 5.06
N ALA A 78 9.97 -28.72 3.99
CA ALA A 78 9.77 -29.99 3.31
C ALA A 78 9.96 -29.76 1.81
N LYS A 79 11.05 -30.26 1.22
CA LYS A 79 11.40 -29.94 -0.16
C LYS A 79 11.99 -31.10 -0.95
N ASN A 80 11.82 -31.05 -2.27
CA ASN A 80 12.53 -31.84 -3.25
C ASN A 80 12.83 -30.97 -4.48
N ASN A 81 13.12 -31.58 -5.64
CA ASN A 81 13.43 -30.85 -6.86
C ASN A 81 12.21 -30.17 -7.52
N GLN A 82 10.99 -30.54 -7.14
CA GLN A 82 9.74 -30.06 -7.75
C GLN A 82 8.94 -29.11 -6.86
N VAL A 83 8.98 -29.35 -5.54
CA VAL A 83 8.23 -28.57 -4.54
C VAL A 83 9.13 -28.21 -3.36
N SER A 84 8.98 -26.98 -2.88
CA SER A 84 9.52 -26.54 -1.59
C SER A 84 8.37 -25.97 -0.77
N CYS A 85 8.08 -26.58 0.36
CA CYS A 85 7.12 -26.07 1.33
C CYS A 85 7.89 -25.60 2.56
N GLU A 86 7.55 -24.43 3.08
CA GLU A 86 8.07 -23.94 4.36
C GLU A 86 6.90 -23.59 5.28
N CYS A 87 7.10 -23.83 6.57
CA CYS A 87 6.17 -23.44 7.62
C CYS A 87 6.96 -22.79 8.75
N TYR A 88 6.60 -21.55 9.03
CA TYR A 88 7.21 -20.74 10.09
C TYR A 88 6.16 -20.46 11.16
N VAL A 89 6.47 -20.86 12.40
CA VAL A 89 5.65 -20.61 13.58
C VAL A 89 6.39 -19.61 14.44
N GLU A 90 5.75 -18.51 14.81
CA GLU A 90 6.29 -17.53 15.74
C GLU A 90 5.21 -16.91 16.61
N ASN A 91 5.30 -17.07 17.93
CA ASN A 91 4.39 -16.46 18.91
C ASN A 91 2.89 -16.70 18.62
N GLY A 92 2.56 -17.89 18.11
CA GLY A 92 1.20 -18.29 17.73
C GLY A 92 0.76 -17.80 16.34
N TYR A 93 1.59 -17.04 15.62
CA TYR A 93 1.40 -16.79 14.20
C TYR A 93 2.01 -17.93 13.39
N LEU A 94 1.41 -18.21 12.24
CA LEU A 94 1.84 -19.25 11.34
C LEU A 94 1.89 -18.70 9.91
N ALA A 95 3.05 -18.83 9.26
CA ALA A 95 3.26 -18.48 7.87
C ALA A 95 3.62 -19.74 7.09
N GLN A 96 3.04 -19.92 5.90
CA GLN A 96 3.33 -21.03 5.00
C GLN A 96 3.72 -20.48 3.64
N THR A 97 4.82 -20.98 3.10
CA THR A 97 5.22 -20.72 1.72
C THR A 97 5.24 -22.02 0.94
N ILE A 98 4.84 -21.97 -0.32
CA ILE A 98 4.92 -23.09 -1.25
C ILE A 98 5.51 -22.57 -2.55
N LEU A 99 6.57 -23.20 -3.01
CA LEU A 99 7.20 -22.97 -4.30
C LEU A 99 7.12 -24.25 -5.12
N LEU A 100 6.56 -24.20 -6.31
CA LEU A 100 6.41 -25.35 -7.20
C LEU A 100 6.47 -24.94 -8.67
N SER A 101 6.75 -25.88 -9.57
CA SER A 101 6.67 -25.59 -11.00
C SER A 101 5.25 -25.23 -11.43
N PHE A 102 5.12 -24.38 -12.46
CA PHE A 102 3.81 -23.99 -12.99
C PHE A 102 2.98 -25.17 -13.51
N GLU A 103 3.64 -26.16 -14.12
CA GLU A 103 2.99 -27.42 -14.54
C GLU A 103 2.37 -28.15 -13.35
N ARG A 104 3.14 -28.30 -12.26
CA ARG A 104 2.63 -28.96 -11.05
C ARG A 104 1.53 -28.16 -10.38
N TYR A 105 1.63 -26.83 -10.40
CA TYR A 105 0.59 -25.95 -9.90
C TYR A 105 -0.72 -26.16 -10.66
N LYS A 106 -0.68 -26.21 -12.00
CA LYS A 106 -1.89 -26.46 -12.82
C LYS A 106 -2.58 -27.77 -12.47
N GLU A 107 -1.81 -28.84 -12.24
CA GLU A 107 -2.35 -30.15 -11.84
C GLU A 107 -3.04 -30.10 -10.47
N MET A 108 -2.48 -29.34 -9.54
CA MET A 108 -2.89 -29.31 -8.13
C MET A 108 -3.69 -28.05 -7.75
N GLN A 109 -4.05 -27.22 -8.74
CA GLN A 109 -4.59 -25.88 -8.53
C GLN A 109 -5.81 -25.89 -7.62
N SER A 110 -6.77 -26.78 -7.88
CA SER A 110 -8.00 -26.88 -7.09
C SER A 110 -7.73 -27.24 -5.64
N LEU A 111 -6.77 -28.14 -5.37
CA LEU A 111 -6.38 -28.50 -4.01
C LEU A 111 -5.72 -27.32 -3.29
N ILE A 112 -4.82 -26.60 -3.97
CA ILE A 112 -4.11 -25.46 -3.38
C ILE A 112 -5.08 -24.33 -3.05
N GLU A 113 -6.00 -24.01 -3.97
CA GLU A 113 -7.00 -22.96 -3.73
C GLU A 113 -7.99 -23.35 -2.63
N ASP A 114 -8.49 -24.58 -2.61
CA ASP A 114 -9.36 -25.07 -1.52
C ASP A 114 -8.66 -25.03 -0.15
N TYR A 115 -7.39 -25.40 -0.12
CA TYR A 115 -6.57 -25.30 1.09
C TYR A 115 -6.44 -23.84 1.56
N ILE A 116 -6.16 -22.90 0.65
CA ILE A 116 -6.08 -21.46 0.98
C ILE A 116 -7.44 -20.95 1.46
N ASP A 117 -8.53 -21.24 0.75
CA ASP A 117 -9.88 -20.83 1.09
C ASP A 117 -10.21 -21.31 2.51
N CYS A 118 -9.97 -22.58 2.83
CA CYS A 118 -10.17 -23.15 4.16
C CYS A 118 -9.32 -22.46 5.23
N ARG A 119 -8.05 -22.13 4.94
CA ARG A 119 -7.17 -21.41 5.88
C ARG A 119 -7.62 -19.99 6.12
N MET A 120 -7.98 -19.29 5.06
CA MET A 120 -8.40 -17.91 5.11
C MET A 120 -9.70 -17.76 5.90
N MET A 121 -10.69 -18.62 5.62
CA MET A 121 -11.93 -18.66 6.38
C MET A 121 -11.69 -19.04 7.85
N ASN A 122 -10.68 -19.87 8.16
CA ASN A 122 -10.36 -20.31 9.53
C ASN A 122 -9.14 -19.60 10.14
N LYS A 123 -9.21 -18.27 10.29
CA LYS A 123 -8.20 -17.39 10.92
C LYS A 123 -7.02 -16.99 10.03
N GLY A 124 -7.18 -16.90 8.71
CA GLY A 124 -6.17 -16.26 7.86
C GLY A 124 -6.09 -14.75 8.07
N LEU A 125 -4.90 -14.17 7.92
CA LEU A 125 -4.68 -12.73 7.76
C LEU A 125 -4.76 -12.39 6.28
N TYR A 126 -3.90 -13.01 5.47
CA TYR A 126 -3.86 -12.87 4.02
C TYR A 126 -3.26 -14.10 3.37
N ALA A 127 -3.55 -14.28 2.09
CA ALA A 127 -2.86 -15.23 1.25
C ALA A 127 -2.73 -14.67 -0.16
N TYR A 128 -1.78 -15.21 -0.93
CA TYR A 128 -1.68 -14.90 -2.35
C TYR A 128 -0.98 -16.01 -3.13
N ILE A 129 -1.25 -16.02 -4.44
CA ILE A 129 -0.57 -16.87 -5.43
C ILE A 129 -0.05 -15.96 -6.54
N ARG A 130 1.23 -16.12 -6.90
CA ARG A 130 1.88 -15.34 -7.95
C ARG A 130 3.01 -16.11 -8.61
N ASP A 131 3.53 -15.58 -9.70
CA ASP A 131 4.77 -16.09 -10.27
C ASP A 131 5.97 -15.67 -9.39
N TYR A 132 6.94 -16.55 -9.23
CA TYR A 132 8.08 -16.31 -8.35
C TYR A 132 9.04 -15.27 -8.94
N GLN A 133 9.22 -15.23 -10.26
CA GLN A 133 10.00 -14.18 -10.90
C GLN A 133 9.32 -12.82 -10.75
N GLU A 134 7.99 -12.75 -10.75
CA GLU A 134 7.24 -11.54 -10.41
C GLU A 134 7.56 -11.06 -8.98
N TYR A 135 7.49 -11.97 -8.00
CA TYR A 135 7.79 -11.67 -6.59
C TYR A 135 9.20 -11.09 -6.46
N LEU A 136 10.22 -11.77 -6.99
CA LEU A 136 11.61 -11.31 -6.92
C LEU A 136 11.80 -9.98 -7.65
N SER A 137 11.22 -9.85 -8.86
CA SER A 137 11.35 -8.63 -9.68
C SER A 137 10.79 -7.39 -9.00
N HIS A 138 9.68 -7.54 -8.26
CA HIS A 138 8.97 -6.45 -7.61
C HIS A 138 9.37 -6.22 -6.15
N ASN A 139 10.12 -7.11 -5.50
CA ASN A 139 10.40 -7.02 -4.06
C ASN A 139 11.88 -7.08 -3.65
N LEU A 140 12.81 -7.40 -4.55
CA LEU A 140 14.24 -7.33 -4.23
C LEU A 140 14.76 -5.90 -4.30
N PHE A 141 15.21 -5.36 -3.17
CA PHE A 141 15.74 -3.99 -3.07
C PHE A 141 17.22 -3.90 -3.45
N TYR A 142 18.03 -4.87 -3.01
CA TYR A 142 19.49 -4.84 -3.15
C TYR A 142 19.94 -5.16 -4.56
N LEU A 143 20.82 -4.32 -5.12
CA LEU A 143 21.26 -4.45 -6.51
C LEU A 143 21.99 -5.79 -6.78
N GLU A 144 22.82 -6.25 -5.84
CA GLU A 144 23.56 -7.51 -5.98
C GLU A 144 22.63 -8.73 -6.02
N GLU A 145 21.59 -8.76 -5.18
CA GLU A 145 20.58 -9.82 -5.19
C GLU A 145 19.79 -9.80 -6.50
N ARG A 146 19.44 -8.61 -6.99
CA ARG A 146 18.75 -8.45 -8.28
C ARG A 146 19.58 -9.03 -9.42
N ASP A 147 20.87 -8.73 -9.49
CA ASP A 147 21.78 -9.27 -10.52
C ASP A 147 21.88 -10.80 -10.46
N GLN A 148 21.73 -11.39 -9.27
CA GLN A 148 21.77 -12.83 -9.07
C GLN A 148 20.47 -13.54 -9.48
N TYR A 149 19.31 -12.92 -9.20
CA TYR A 149 18.02 -13.60 -9.22
C TYR A 149 17.07 -13.15 -10.34
N ILE A 150 17.27 -11.96 -10.91
CA ILE A 150 16.38 -11.38 -11.92
C ILE A 150 16.97 -11.60 -13.31
N GLU A 151 16.21 -12.25 -14.18
CA GLU A 151 16.66 -12.60 -15.52
C GLU A 151 16.52 -11.45 -16.54
N GLN A 152 15.64 -10.49 -16.27
CA GLN A 152 15.37 -9.34 -17.14
C GLN A 152 15.33 -8.05 -16.31
N GLU A 153 16.23 -7.10 -16.59
CA GLU A 153 16.15 -5.79 -15.96
C GLU A 153 14.87 -5.06 -16.38
N LEU A 154 14.13 -4.59 -15.39
CA LEU A 154 13.07 -3.60 -15.60
C LEU A 154 13.75 -2.28 -16.01
N PRO A 155 13.40 -1.68 -17.16
CA PRO A 155 13.98 -0.40 -17.54
C PRO A 155 13.55 0.68 -16.55
N LEU A 156 14.51 1.53 -16.12
CA LEU A 156 14.27 2.75 -15.34
C LEU A 156 13.73 2.52 -13.92
N LEU A 157 14.33 1.59 -13.18
CA LEU A 157 14.08 1.46 -11.74
C LEU A 157 14.57 2.71 -10.99
N ARG A 158 13.65 3.35 -10.26
CA ARG A 158 13.99 4.40 -9.32
C ARG A 158 14.89 3.83 -8.23
N LYS A 159 15.88 4.60 -7.80
CA LYS A 159 16.84 4.23 -6.75
C LYS A 159 16.70 5.16 -5.56
N MET A 160 16.91 4.61 -4.37
CA MET A 160 16.90 5.33 -3.09
C MET A 160 18.09 4.89 -2.24
N LYS A 161 18.27 5.54 -1.10
CA LYS A 161 19.17 5.07 -0.04
C LYS A 161 18.38 4.26 0.98
N ASN A 162 18.98 3.23 1.56
CA ASN A 162 18.44 2.56 2.75
C ASN A 162 18.93 3.27 4.05
N ASP A 163 18.59 2.72 5.21
CA ASP A 163 19.04 3.27 6.51
C ASP A 163 20.57 3.24 6.69
N GLU A 164 21.24 2.29 6.04
CA GLU A 164 22.71 2.15 5.99
C GLU A 164 23.37 3.08 4.95
N HIS A 165 22.57 3.93 4.28
CA HIS A 165 22.98 4.88 3.22
C HIS A 165 23.51 4.20 1.95
N GLU A 166 23.24 2.92 1.75
CA GLU A 166 23.54 2.17 0.54
C GLU A 166 22.51 2.46 -0.56
N THR A 167 22.93 2.38 -1.82
CA THR A 167 21.99 2.56 -2.95
C THR A 167 21.21 1.28 -3.21
N VAL A 168 19.89 1.36 -3.10
CA VAL A 168 18.94 0.26 -3.34
C VAL A 168 17.86 0.68 -4.33
N VAL A 169 17.09 -0.28 -4.84
CA VAL A 169 15.92 -0.03 -5.69
C VAL A 169 14.73 0.40 -4.85
N ASP A 170 14.08 1.50 -5.24
CA ASP A 170 12.78 1.89 -4.69
C ASP A 170 11.68 1.02 -5.30
N CYS A 171 11.34 -0.06 -4.61
CA CYS A 171 10.31 -1.00 -5.06
C CYS A 171 8.88 -0.46 -4.91
N SER A 172 8.67 0.66 -4.21
CA SER A 172 7.33 1.20 -3.92
C SER A 172 6.50 1.54 -5.17
N GLN A 173 7.17 1.71 -6.32
CA GLN A 173 6.54 2.02 -7.60
C GLN A 173 6.18 0.77 -8.43
N LEU A 174 6.61 -0.41 -7.99
CA LEU A 174 6.48 -1.64 -8.75
C LEU A 174 5.09 -2.24 -8.56
N SER A 175 4.52 -2.74 -9.66
CA SER A 175 3.11 -3.09 -9.76
C SER A 175 2.66 -4.19 -8.78
N GLY A 176 3.55 -5.13 -8.45
CA GLY A 176 3.31 -6.21 -7.50
C GLY A 176 4.19 -6.14 -6.25
N TYR A 177 4.59 -4.94 -5.82
CA TYR A 177 5.33 -4.74 -4.58
C TYR A 177 4.50 -5.14 -3.35
N ASP A 178 5.12 -5.80 -2.38
CA ASP A 178 4.55 -6.23 -1.11
C ASP A 178 4.87 -5.17 -0.05
N LEU A 179 3.90 -4.32 0.27
CA LEU A 179 4.02 -3.35 1.35
C LEU A 179 3.50 -3.97 2.65
N MET A 180 4.40 -4.21 3.61
CA MET A 180 4.04 -4.73 4.92
C MET A 180 3.65 -3.60 5.87
N TYR A 181 2.39 -3.55 6.31
CA TYR A 181 1.88 -2.56 7.26
C TYR A 181 1.04 -3.24 8.34
N GLU A 182 1.37 -3.01 9.62
CA GLU A 182 0.65 -3.63 10.76
C GLU A 182 0.48 -5.16 10.65
N ARG A 183 1.49 -5.88 10.13
CA ARG A 183 1.48 -7.33 9.82
C ARG A 183 0.58 -7.76 8.66
N LEU A 184 -0.06 -6.83 7.96
CA LEU A 184 -0.79 -7.09 6.74
C LEU A 184 0.12 -6.89 5.53
N CYS A 185 -0.04 -7.74 4.51
CA CYS A 185 0.65 -7.56 3.24
C CYS A 185 -0.28 -6.87 2.24
N LEU A 186 0.02 -5.62 1.92
CA LEU A 186 -0.63 -4.87 0.86
C LEU A 186 0.08 -5.21 -0.46
N THR A 187 -0.32 -6.34 -1.07
CA THR A 187 0.23 -6.82 -2.35
C THR A 187 -0.73 -6.62 -3.51
N SER A 188 -0.25 -6.82 -4.73
CA SER A 188 -1.05 -6.80 -5.94
C SER A 188 -0.51 -7.78 -6.97
N CYS A 189 -0.98 -9.02 -6.89
CA CYS A 189 -0.52 -10.11 -7.73
C CYS A 189 -1.70 -10.88 -8.31
N TRP A 190 -1.44 -12.04 -8.93
CA TRP A 190 -2.45 -12.77 -9.70
C TRP A 190 -3.72 -13.12 -8.91
N LYS A 191 -3.59 -13.80 -7.76
CA LYS A 191 -4.70 -14.13 -6.86
C LYS A 191 -4.37 -13.76 -5.43
N MET A 192 -5.32 -13.13 -4.74
CA MET A 192 -5.12 -12.59 -3.40
C MET A 192 -6.35 -12.85 -2.53
N TRP A 193 -6.12 -13.02 -1.24
CA TRP A 193 -7.14 -13.20 -0.21
C TRP A 193 -6.92 -12.19 0.90
N PHE A 194 -7.97 -11.45 1.23
CA PHE A 194 -7.98 -10.42 2.25
C PHE A 194 -9.00 -10.79 3.32
N SER A 195 -8.55 -10.95 4.57
CA SER A 195 -9.47 -11.16 5.70
C SER A 195 -10.15 -9.85 6.13
N SER A 196 -11.16 -9.97 7.00
CA SER A 196 -11.82 -8.81 7.61
C SER A 196 -10.90 -7.87 8.40
N LEU A 197 -9.70 -8.35 8.74
CA LEU A 197 -8.67 -7.54 9.38
C LEU A 197 -8.07 -6.49 8.45
N TYR A 198 -8.38 -6.47 7.15
CA TYR A 198 -8.01 -5.34 6.27
C TYR A 198 -8.96 -4.15 6.43
N TYR A 199 -10.15 -4.34 7.00
CA TYR A 199 -11.22 -3.34 6.95
C TYR A 199 -11.00 -2.14 7.87
N HIS A 200 -10.01 -2.21 8.77
CA HIS A 200 -9.51 -1.03 9.51
C HIS A 200 -8.48 -0.19 8.74
N LEU A 201 -8.04 -0.65 7.57
CA LEU A 201 -7.16 0.11 6.68
C LEU A 201 -7.88 0.53 5.42
N VAL A 202 -8.66 -0.36 4.83
CA VAL A 202 -9.37 -0.13 3.59
C VAL A 202 -10.79 -0.66 3.76
N PRO A 203 -11.83 0.21 3.71
CA PRO A 203 -13.20 -0.23 3.93
C PRO A 203 -13.57 -1.42 3.02
N LYS A 204 -14.25 -2.43 3.56
CA LYS A 204 -14.67 -3.65 2.82
C LYS A 204 -15.23 -3.35 1.43
N GLN A 205 -16.13 -2.37 1.33
CA GLN A 205 -16.77 -2.00 0.08
C GLN A 205 -15.78 -1.54 -0.99
N ALA A 206 -14.62 -0.98 -0.63
CA ALA A 206 -13.59 -0.61 -1.60
C ALA A 206 -12.96 -1.83 -2.29
N PHE A 207 -12.84 -2.98 -1.60
CA PHE A 207 -12.41 -4.23 -2.21
C PHE A 207 -13.49 -4.79 -3.15
N LEU A 208 -14.76 -4.72 -2.75
CA LEU A 208 -15.88 -5.21 -3.55
C LEU A 208 -16.15 -4.36 -4.81
N ASP A 209 -15.82 -3.07 -4.76
CA ASP A 209 -16.04 -2.12 -5.86
C ASP A 209 -14.85 -1.99 -6.82
N VAL A 210 -13.76 -2.72 -6.59
CA VAL A 210 -12.58 -2.65 -7.45
C VAL A 210 -12.95 -3.03 -8.89
N GLN A 211 -12.47 -2.21 -9.84
CA GLN A 211 -12.73 -2.37 -11.26
C GLN A 211 -11.49 -2.93 -11.97
N GLN A 212 -11.71 -3.49 -13.17
CA GLN A 212 -10.67 -4.05 -14.02
C GLN A 212 -9.91 -5.20 -13.35
N VAL A 213 -10.68 -6.11 -12.75
CA VAL A 213 -10.22 -7.39 -12.23
C VAL A 213 -11.03 -8.50 -12.86
N ASP A 214 -10.50 -9.73 -12.84
CA ASP A 214 -11.16 -10.89 -13.43
C ASP A 214 -12.33 -11.37 -12.57
N SER A 215 -12.11 -11.53 -11.26
CA SER A 215 -13.17 -11.90 -10.33
C SER A 215 -12.95 -11.34 -8.92
N ILE A 216 -14.07 -11.13 -8.23
CA ILE A 216 -14.15 -10.84 -6.79
C ILE A 216 -15.15 -11.82 -6.20
N GLU A 217 -14.73 -12.58 -5.20
CA GLU A 217 -15.53 -13.57 -4.50
C GLU A 217 -15.47 -13.29 -3.01
N GLU A 218 -16.64 -13.21 -2.37
CA GLU A 218 -16.75 -13.13 -0.90
C GLU A 218 -16.98 -14.54 -0.36
N LEU A 219 -16.06 -15.01 0.48
CA LEU A 219 -16.12 -16.29 1.17
C LEU A 219 -16.61 -16.09 2.61
N ASP A 220 -16.81 -17.19 3.35
CA ASP A 220 -17.21 -17.13 4.75
C ASP A 220 -16.22 -16.32 5.61
N ASN A 221 -16.71 -15.79 6.73
CA ASN A 221 -15.96 -14.92 7.64
C ASN A 221 -15.41 -13.65 6.97
N GLU A 222 -16.15 -13.17 5.96
CA GLU A 222 -15.89 -11.94 5.22
C GLU A 222 -14.50 -11.89 4.58
N VAL A 223 -14.01 -13.03 4.11
CA VAL A 223 -12.78 -13.10 3.32
C VAL A 223 -13.10 -12.69 1.89
N ILE A 224 -12.34 -11.76 1.34
CA ILE A 224 -12.46 -11.36 -0.07
C ILE A 224 -11.31 -11.99 -0.86
N LYS A 225 -11.67 -12.82 -1.84
CA LYS A 225 -10.76 -13.40 -2.83
C LYS A 225 -10.85 -12.58 -4.12
N ILE A 226 -9.70 -12.15 -4.63
CA ILE A 226 -9.60 -11.32 -5.83
C ILE A 226 -8.63 -11.98 -6.83
N LYS A 227 -9.06 -12.11 -8.09
CA LYS A 227 -8.23 -12.55 -9.22
C LYS A 227 -8.08 -11.39 -10.20
N LEU A 228 -6.85 -11.02 -10.56
CA LEU A 228 -6.61 -9.87 -11.46
C LEU A 228 -6.61 -10.23 -12.95
N PHE A 229 -6.09 -11.41 -13.30
CA PHE A 229 -5.94 -11.90 -14.69
C PHE A 229 -5.87 -13.44 -14.69
N ASP A 230 -5.70 -14.08 -15.85
CA ASP A 230 -5.99 -15.52 -15.99
C ASP A 230 -4.97 -16.50 -15.40
N SER A 231 -3.68 -16.15 -15.45
CA SER A 231 -2.60 -17.07 -15.10
C SER A 231 -1.43 -16.34 -14.43
N PRO A 232 -0.75 -16.91 -13.42
CA PRO A 232 0.31 -16.24 -12.68
C PRO A 232 1.50 -15.88 -13.56
N VAL A 233 1.82 -16.72 -14.55
CA VAL A 233 2.96 -16.52 -15.47
C VAL A 233 2.70 -15.45 -16.52
N ASP A 234 1.47 -14.94 -16.61
CA ASP A 234 1.08 -13.89 -17.56
C ASP A 234 1.40 -12.48 -17.01
N TRP A 235 1.95 -12.36 -15.80
CA TRP A 235 2.32 -11.08 -15.21
C TRP A 235 3.23 -10.18 -16.08
N PRO A 236 4.13 -10.69 -16.95
CA PRO A 236 4.99 -9.81 -17.76
C PRO A 236 4.21 -9.06 -18.85
N ILE A 237 2.96 -9.45 -19.12
CA ILE A 237 2.11 -8.76 -20.11
C ILE A 237 1.84 -7.33 -19.60
N PRO A 238 2.11 -6.28 -20.39
CA PRO A 238 1.93 -4.89 -19.95
C PRO A 238 0.52 -4.56 -19.44
N ALA A 239 -0.52 -5.20 -19.99
CA ALA A 239 -1.89 -5.06 -19.50
C ALA A 239 -2.06 -5.62 -18.07
N ASN A 240 -1.41 -6.74 -17.74
CA ASN A 240 -1.49 -7.35 -16.42
C ASN A 240 -0.72 -6.52 -15.38
N GLN A 241 0.45 -6.00 -15.74
CA GLN A 241 1.16 -5.02 -14.90
C GLN A 241 0.34 -3.75 -14.67
N HIS A 242 -0.42 -3.32 -15.68
CA HIS A 242 -1.36 -2.22 -15.54
C HIS A 242 -2.51 -2.56 -14.57
N PHE A 243 -3.13 -3.75 -14.67
CA PHE A 243 -4.17 -4.19 -13.74
C PHE A 243 -3.66 -4.24 -12.30
N GLN A 244 -2.44 -4.74 -12.09
CA GLN A 244 -1.79 -4.73 -10.78
C GLN A 244 -1.61 -3.31 -10.25
N LYS A 245 -1.01 -2.41 -11.04
CA LYS A 245 -0.82 -1.02 -10.63
C LYS A 245 -2.15 -0.32 -10.36
N LEU A 246 -3.16 -0.56 -11.19
CA LEU A 246 -4.49 0.03 -11.02
C LEU A 246 -5.20 -0.51 -9.78
N PHE A 247 -5.07 -1.80 -9.47
CA PHE A 247 -5.62 -2.41 -8.25
C PHE A 247 -5.07 -1.72 -6.99
N ARG A 248 -3.75 -1.58 -6.88
CA ARG A 248 -3.11 -0.88 -5.74
C ARG A 248 -3.57 0.56 -5.62
N LYS A 249 -3.65 1.27 -6.76
CA LYS A 249 -4.09 2.66 -6.83
C LYS A 249 -5.52 2.84 -6.37
N GLN A 250 -6.43 1.97 -6.82
CA GLN A 250 -7.84 1.99 -6.42
C GLN A 250 -7.99 1.80 -4.91
N LEU A 251 -7.24 0.86 -4.33
CA LEU A 251 -7.27 0.61 -2.88
C LEU A 251 -6.39 1.58 -2.08
N GLY A 252 -5.65 2.47 -2.75
CA GLY A 252 -4.79 3.45 -2.11
C GLY A 252 -3.63 2.85 -1.30
N PHE A 253 -3.22 1.61 -1.59
CA PHE A 253 -2.17 0.93 -0.81
C PHE A 253 -0.89 1.77 -0.71
N ASP A 254 -0.51 2.43 -1.81
CA ASP A 254 0.69 3.25 -1.87
C ASP A 254 0.56 4.57 -1.09
N GLN A 255 -0.62 4.90 -0.54
CA GLN A 255 -0.87 6.07 0.30
C GLN A 255 -0.94 5.74 1.80
N ILE A 256 -0.81 4.46 2.18
CA ILE A 256 -0.91 4.03 3.58
C ILE A 256 0.40 4.26 4.33
N GLU A 257 1.53 3.91 3.73
CA GLU A 257 2.86 4.06 4.31
C GLU A 257 3.91 4.27 3.21
N TRP A 258 4.95 5.06 3.53
CA TRP A 258 6.08 5.32 2.65
C TRP A 258 7.39 5.04 3.37
N ILE A 259 8.15 4.07 2.86
CA ILE A 259 9.50 3.76 3.37
C ILE A 259 10.61 4.57 2.67
N ASN A 260 10.30 5.18 1.53
CA ASN A 260 11.27 5.95 0.73
C ASN A 260 11.42 7.41 1.18
N GLY A 261 10.72 7.82 2.24
CA GLY A 261 10.76 9.17 2.81
C GLY A 261 10.09 10.26 2.00
N VAL A 262 9.67 10.00 0.75
CA VAL A 262 9.13 11.05 -0.14
C VAL A 262 7.79 10.72 -0.79
N GLY A 263 7.28 9.50 -0.60
CA GLY A 263 6.01 9.05 -1.13
C GLY A 263 6.10 8.57 -2.58
N VAL A 264 4.92 8.42 -3.20
CA VAL A 264 4.78 7.76 -4.50
C VAL A 264 5.18 8.66 -5.66
N LEU A 265 5.17 9.97 -5.47
CA LEU A 265 5.36 10.97 -6.55
C LEU A 265 4.40 10.74 -7.75
N GLU A 266 3.18 10.29 -7.45
CA GLU A 266 2.09 10.13 -8.40
C GLU A 266 0.79 10.73 -7.85
N ASP A 267 -0.10 11.11 -8.76
CA ASP A 267 -1.37 11.73 -8.42
C ASP A 267 -2.33 10.65 -7.87
N PRO A 268 -2.87 10.80 -6.65
CA PRO A 268 -3.57 9.71 -5.98
C PRO A 268 -4.89 9.35 -6.68
N TYR A 269 -5.22 8.07 -6.65
CA TYR A 269 -6.54 7.53 -7.04
C TYR A 269 -7.44 7.31 -5.83
N ALA A 270 -6.82 7.19 -4.65
CA ALA A 270 -7.49 7.16 -3.38
C ALA A 270 -6.64 7.89 -2.32
N GLU A 271 -7.28 8.50 -1.33
CA GLU A 271 -6.63 9.14 -0.17
C GLU A 271 -7.33 8.70 1.12
N PHE A 272 -6.61 8.80 2.24
CA PHE A 272 -7.11 8.40 3.55
C PHE A 272 -7.04 9.54 4.56
N ILE A 273 -8.09 9.63 5.38
CA ILE A 273 -8.11 10.42 6.61
C ILE A 273 -8.32 9.42 7.76
N LYS A 274 -7.28 9.24 8.58
CA LYS A 274 -7.31 8.36 9.74
C LYS A 274 -7.56 9.18 11.01
N ALA A 275 -8.52 8.74 11.81
CA ALA A 275 -8.76 9.25 13.16
C ALA A 275 -8.86 8.06 14.13
N PRO A 276 -8.73 8.26 15.47
CA PRO A 276 -8.65 7.14 16.42
C PRO A 276 -9.80 6.14 16.36
N GLN A 277 -10.99 6.56 15.92
CA GLN A 277 -12.20 5.74 15.91
C GLN A 277 -12.80 5.57 14.51
N MET A 278 -12.20 6.16 13.47
CA MET A 278 -12.74 6.09 12.12
C MET A 278 -11.65 6.15 11.06
N ILE A 279 -11.97 5.58 9.91
CA ILE A 279 -11.24 5.84 8.67
C ILE A 279 -12.20 6.41 7.64
N GLN A 280 -11.69 7.37 6.88
CA GLN A 280 -12.36 7.87 5.70
C GLN A 280 -11.44 7.67 4.51
N MET A 281 -11.94 6.97 3.51
CA MET A 281 -11.30 6.80 2.21
C MET A 281 -12.02 7.69 1.19
N ILE A 282 -11.28 8.40 0.36
CA ILE A 282 -11.81 9.18 -0.77
C ILE A 282 -11.25 8.56 -2.05
N GLN A 283 -12.09 8.07 -2.95
CA GLN A 283 -11.70 7.55 -4.26
C GLN A 283 -12.10 8.51 -5.37
N TYR A 284 -11.24 8.61 -6.38
CA TYR A 284 -11.34 9.54 -7.51
C TYR A 284 -11.80 8.81 -8.77
N GLN A 285 -12.82 9.35 -9.43
CA GLN A 285 -13.46 8.74 -10.59
C GLN A 285 -13.70 9.74 -11.73
N ASN A 286 -13.71 9.27 -12.97
CA ASN A 286 -14.06 10.04 -14.16
C ASN A 286 -15.59 10.05 -14.40
N ASP A 287 -16.03 10.64 -15.53
CA ASP A 287 -17.46 10.71 -15.88
C ASP A 287 -18.11 9.35 -16.16
N TYR A 288 -17.31 8.32 -16.41
CA TYR A 288 -17.75 6.93 -16.58
C TYR A 288 -17.67 6.13 -15.27
N LEU A 289 -17.45 6.80 -14.13
CA LEU A 289 -17.27 6.20 -12.80
C LEU A 289 -16.07 5.25 -12.72
N GLN A 290 -15.10 5.40 -13.63
CA GLN A 290 -13.86 4.62 -13.61
C GLN A 290 -12.80 5.31 -12.76
N PRO A 291 -11.95 4.56 -12.03
CA PRO A 291 -10.86 5.13 -11.24
C PRO A 291 -9.93 6.00 -12.09
N ILE A 292 -9.55 7.17 -11.58
CA ILE A 292 -8.64 8.09 -12.26
C ILE A 292 -7.84 8.91 -11.25
N GLU A 293 -6.75 9.55 -11.70
CA GLU A 293 -5.99 10.51 -10.90
C GLU A 293 -6.87 11.63 -10.35
N LYS A 294 -6.65 12.04 -9.09
CA LYS A 294 -7.35 13.13 -8.41
C LYS A 294 -7.46 14.40 -9.23
N ASN A 295 -6.40 14.85 -9.91
CA ASN A 295 -6.50 16.06 -10.73
C ASN A 295 -7.43 15.92 -11.94
N LYS A 296 -7.73 14.72 -12.42
CA LYS A 296 -8.58 14.49 -13.60
C LYS A 296 -9.99 14.04 -13.22
N ALA A 297 -10.27 13.85 -11.94
CA ALA A 297 -11.54 13.34 -11.47
C ALA A 297 -12.67 14.38 -11.57
N THR A 298 -13.86 13.86 -11.84
CA THR A 298 -15.14 14.59 -11.89
C THR A 298 -16.14 14.02 -10.90
N HIS A 299 -15.84 12.86 -10.32
CA HIS A 299 -16.62 12.19 -9.30
C HIS A 299 -15.72 11.76 -8.14
N PHE A 300 -16.27 11.80 -6.94
CA PHE A 300 -15.56 11.46 -5.70
C PHE A 300 -16.45 10.58 -4.84
N VAL A 301 -15.93 9.44 -4.42
CA VAL A 301 -16.61 8.52 -3.51
C VAL A 301 -15.92 8.58 -2.16
N SER A 302 -16.62 9.10 -1.15
CA SER A 302 -16.16 9.08 0.22
C SER A 302 -16.79 7.90 0.96
N ARG A 303 -15.95 7.04 1.52
CA ARG A 303 -16.34 5.91 2.36
C ARG A 303 -15.80 6.13 3.75
N MET A 304 -16.69 6.28 4.71
CA MET A 304 -16.34 6.41 6.11
C MET A 304 -16.77 5.15 6.86
N PHE A 305 -15.87 4.63 7.69
CA PHE A 305 -16.17 3.53 8.58
C PHE A 305 -15.77 3.91 10.01
N ASN A 306 -16.76 3.93 10.91
CA ASN A 306 -16.56 4.14 12.34
C ASN A 306 -16.41 2.79 13.03
N TYR A 307 -15.24 2.52 13.63
CA TYR A 307 -14.94 1.26 14.31
C TYR A 307 -15.70 1.09 15.61
N THR A 308 -15.95 2.18 16.32
CA THR A 308 -16.63 2.13 17.63
C THR A 308 -18.11 1.82 17.45
N GLU A 309 -18.73 2.42 16.42
CA GLU A 309 -20.16 2.26 16.17
C GLU A 309 -20.48 1.17 15.16
N GLN A 310 -19.46 0.63 14.46
CA GLN A 310 -19.60 -0.32 13.36
C GLN A 310 -20.52 0.21 12.26
N VAL A 311 -20.40 1.52 11.98
CA VAL A 311 -21.24 2.23 11.01
C VAL A 311 -20.43 2.54 9.77
N TYR A 312 -20.96 2.14 8.62
CA TYR A 312 -20.46 2.47 7.30
C TYR A 312 -21.34 3.53 6.63
N ILE A 313 -20.71 4.57 6.09
CA ILE A 313 -21.38 5.64 5.35
C ILE A 313 -20.64 5.84 4.03
N GLU A 314 -21.40 5.82 2.93
CA GLU A 314 -20.90 6.17 1.60
C GLU A 314 -21.58 7.46 1.12
N SER A 315 -20.80 8.36 0.54
CA SER A 315 -21.30 9.54 -0.17
C SER A 315 -20.60 9.68 -1.50
N ARG A 316 -21.38 9.93 -2.56
CA ARG A 316 -20.86 10.21 -3.91
C ARG A 316 -21.16 11.65 -4.26
N GLN A 317 -20.16 12.34 -4.79
CA GLN A 317 -20.27 13.72 -5.23
C GLN A 317 -19.80 13.83 -6.67
N HIS A 318 -20.52 14.62 -7.47
CA HIS A 318 -20.12 15.03 -8.81
C HIS A 318 -19.72 16.50 -8.77
N GLY A 319 -18.62 16.85 -9.43
CA GLY A 319 -18.17 18.23 -9.53
C GLY A 319 -16.67 18.33 -9.73
N GLN A 320 -16.14 19.54 -9.53
CA GLN A 320 -14.71 19.77 -9.51
C GLN A 320 -14.23 19.85 -8.07
N LEU A 321 -13.02 19.36 -7.82
CA LEU A 321 -12.36 19.54 -6.53
C LEU A 321 -12.17 21.02 -6.24
N ASN A 322 -12.53 21.42 -5.03
CA ASN A 322 -12.39 22.79 -4.55
C ASN A 322 -10.98 23.04 -3.98
N TYR A 323 -10.74 24.25 -3.50
CA TYR A 323 -9.46 24.61 -2.88
C TYR A 323 -9.09 23.72 -1.69
N GLN A 324 -10.06 23.33 -0.85
CA GLN A 324 -9.81 22.54 0.36
C GLN A 324 -9.31 21.12 0.07
N ALA A 325 -9.68 20.55 -1.08
CA ALA A 325 -9.18 19.24 -1.51
C ALA A 325 -7.67 19.23 -1.75
N TYR A 326 -7.07 20.39 -2.03
CA TYR A 326 -5.64 20.54 -2.27
C TYR A 326 -4.93 21.29 -1.14
N PHE A 327 -5.57 22.31 -0.58
CA PHE A 327 -5.06 23.15 0.49
C PHE A 327 -6.00 23.04 1.69
N PRO A 328 -5.89 21.97 2.49
CA PRO A 328 -6.85 21.67 3.55
C PRO A 328 -6.77 22.62 4.77
N PHE A 329 -5.75 23.48 4.82
CA PHE A 329 -5.52 24.40 5.94
C PHE A 329 -5.48 25.85 5.49
N GLU A 330 -5.71 26.75 6.44
CA GLU A 330 -5.50 28.18 6.31
C GLU A 330 -4.63 28.67 7.48
N ILE A 331 -3.65 29.53 7.19
CA ILE A 331 -2.86 30.22 8.21
C ILE A 331 -3.74 31.30 8.86
N LYS A 332 -3.94 31.24 10.19
CA LYS A 332 -4.91 32.12 10.88
C LYS A 332 -4.61 33.60 10.70
N GLU A 333 -3.32 33.96 10.75
CA GLU A 333 -2.83 35.34 10.70
C GLU A 333 -2.90 35.94 9.28
N THR A 334 -2.39 35.21 8.28
CA THR A 334 -2.26 35.72 6.90
C THR A 334 -3.47 35.39 6.02
N LYS A 335 -4.32 34.45 6.44
CA LYS A 335 -5.44 33.90 5.65
C LYS A 335 -4.99 33.20 4.36
N GLU A 336 -3.73 32.79 4.28
CA GLU A 336 -3.20 32.04 3.16
C GLU A 336 -3.63 30.58 3.23
N ASN A 337 -4.02 30.02 2.09
CA ASN A 337 -4.32 28.60 1.96
C ASN A 337 -3.00 27.81 2.01
N LEU A 338 -3.00 26.71 2.74
CA LEU A 338 -1.81 25.96 3.08
C LEU A 338 -1.98 24.48 2.75
N ALA A 339 -0.97 23.95 2.09
CA ALA A 339 -0.67 22.53 2.03
C ALA A 339 0.73 22.31 2.60
N TYR A 340 0.98 21.13 3.16
CA TYR A 340 2.30 20.78 3.65
C TYR A 340 2.65 19.33 3.36
N TRP A 341 3.96 19.06 3.31
CA TRP A 341 4.53 17.72 3.23
C TRP A 341 5.62 17.55 4.28
N LEU A 342 5.65 16.39 4.92
CA LEU A 342 6.78 15.93 5.73
C LEU A 342 7.59 14.97 4.87
N LEU A 343 8.81 15.36 4.51
CA LEU A 343 9.67 14.56 3.62
C LEU A 343 10.98 14.24 4.34
N ASN A 344 11.44 12.99 4.22
CA ASN A 344 12.78 12.59 4.62
C ASN A 344 13.64 12.40 3.37
N THR A 345 14.32 13.47 2.96
CA THR A 345 15.15 13.46 1.75
C THR A 345 16.51 12.79 1.95
N GLU A 346 16.83 12.30 3.16
CA GLU A 346 18.03 11.50 3.39
C GLU A 346 18.00 10.19 2.62
N TYR A 347 16.81 9.66 2.35
CA TYR A 347 16.59 8.47 1.52
C TYR A 347 16.72 8.76 0.01
N CYS A 348 16.86 10.02 -0.40
CA CYS A 348 16.98 10.38 -1.81
C CYS A 348 18.46 10.44 -2.26
N LEU A 349 18.70 10.04 -3.51
CA LEU A 349 20.02 10.19 -4.14
C LEU A 349 20.31 11.65 -4.54
N ASP A 350 19.27 12.42 -4.87
CA ASP A 350 19.33 13.78 -5.41
C ASP A 350 19.01 14.87 -4.37
N GLY A 351 19.03 14.51 -3.08
CA GLY A 351 18.67 15.40 -1.97
C GLY A 351 17.19 15.80 -1.94
N GLY A 352 16.32 15.09 -2.67
CA GLY A 352 14.87 15.34 -2.71
C GLY A 352 14.43 16.26 -3.84
N THR A 353 15.33 16.64 -4.75
CA THR A 353 15.05 17.56 -5.86
C THR A 353 13.86 17.11 -6.70
N GLU A 354 13.80 15.82 -7.04
CA GLU A 354 12.69 15.19 -7.76
C GLU A 354 11.36 15.36 -7.01
N ALA A 355 11.35 15.03 -5.70
CA ALA A 355 10.16 15.09 -4.87
C ALA A 355 9.63 16.52 -4.71
N PHE A 356 10.51 17.48 -4.38
CA PHE A 356 10.12 18.89 -4.30
C PHE A 356 9.56 19.39 -5.63
N THR A 357 10.23 19.08 -6.74
CA THR A 357 9.78 19.49 -8.07
C THR A 357 8.41 18.89 -8.39
N TYR A 358 8.19 17.63 -8.06
CA TYR A 358 6.91 16.94 -8.26
C TYR A 358 5.78 17.64 -7.50
N TYR A 359 5.93 17.83 -6.18
CA TYR A 359 4.86 18.43 -5.35
C TYR A 359 4.61 19.89 -5.72
N ILE A 360 5.65 20.66 -6.08
CA ILE A 360 5.49 22.04 -6.57
C ILE A 360 4.67 22.07 -7.88
N ASP A 361 5.00 21.22 -8.87
CA ASP A 361 4.25 21.13 -10.13
C ASP A 361 2.82 20.67 -9.88
N TYR A 362 2.62 19.65 -9.02
CA TYR A 362 1.32 19.11 -8.65
C TYR A 362 0.38 20.22 -8.13
N TYR A 363 0.81 20.99 -7.13
CA TYR A 363 -0.02 22.04 -6.55
C TYR A 363 -0.22 23.24 -7.50
N LEU A 364 0.78 23.60 -8.31
CA LEU A 364 0.62 24.67 -9.31
C LEU A 364 -0.36 24.27 -10.42
N ARG A 365 -0.39 23.00 -10.84
CA ARG A 365 -1.41 22.49 -11.77
C ARG A 365 -2.80 22.48 -11.14
N ALA A 366 -2.91 22.11 -9.86
CA ALA A 366 -4.17 22.19 -9.13
C ALA A 366 -4.68 23.64 -9.08
N LEU A 367 -3.82 24.60 -8.72
CA LEU A 367 -4.15 26.03 -8.72
C LEU A 367 -4.62 26.53 -10.08
N GLN A 368 -4.01 26.06 -11.18
CA GLN A 368 -4.43 26.46 -12.52
C GLN A 368 -5.90 26.09 -12.75
N LYS A 369 -6.32 24.90 -12.31
CA LYS A 369 -7.72 24.43 -12.43
C LYS A 369 -8.65 25.19 -11.49
N LEU A 370 -8.21 25.45 -10.27
CA LEU A 370 -8.99 26.15 -9.23
C LEU A 370 -9.17 27.65 -9.48
N SER A 371 -8.28 28.26 -10.28
CA SER A 371 -8.24 29.71 -10.51
C SER A 371 -9.49 30.30 -11.16
N MET A 372 -10.44 29.46 -11.60
CA MET A 372 -11.76 29.88 -12.07
C MET A 372 -12.67 30.42 -10.95
N TYR A 373 -12.38 30.14 -9.67
CA TYR A 373 -13.31 30.38 -8.56
C TYR A 373 -12.90 31.51 -7.60
N LYS A 374 -11.63 31.61 -7.18
CA LYS A 374 -11.12 32.69 -6.31
C LYS A 374 -9.59 32.70 -6.29
N LYS A 375 -8.92 33.82 -6.58
CA LYS A 375 -7.47 33.94 -6.35
C LYS A 375 -7.22 34.18 -4.86
N GLN A 376 -6.67 33.19 -4.17
CA GLN A 376 -6.16 33.31 -2.80
C GLN A 376 -4.67 33.02 -2.80
N ALA A 377 -3.93 33.70 -1.92
CA ALA A 377 -2.52 33.42 -1.73
C ALA A 377 -2.36 32.02 -1.13
N THR A 378 -1.44 31.24 -1.69
CA THR A 378 -1.25 29.83 -1.37
C THR A 378 0.20 29.55 -1.01
N VAL A 379 0.38 28.79 0.06
CA VAL A 379 1.68 28.39 0.61
C VAL A 379 1.78 26.87 0.55
N LEU A 380 2.92 26.38 0.10
CA LEU A 380 3.33 24.99 0.21
C LEU A 380 4.53 24.90 1.15
N LYS A 381 4.36 24.20 2.27
CA LYS A 381 5.43 23.98 3.26
C LYS A 381 6.03 22.58 3.14
N PHE A 382 7.35 22.49 3.10
CA PHE A 382 8.10 21.24 3.24
C PHE A 382 8.78 21.20 4.61
N TYR A 383 8.45 20.18 5.39
CA TYR A 383 9.09 19.89 6.66
C TYR A 383 10.11 18.78 6.48
N LEU A 384 11.35 19.02 6.91
CA LEU A 384 12.48 18.10 6.76
C LEU A 384 13.09 17.75 8.13
N PRO A 385 13.59 16.51 8.33
CA PRO A 385 14.44 16.19 9.47
C PRO A 385 15.61 17.16 9.60
N GLU A 386 16.11 17.37 10.82
CA GLU A 386 17.16 18.37 11.09
C GLU A 386 18.41 18.18 10.20
N LYS A 387 18.87 16.94 10.04
CA LYS A 387 20.03 16.62 9.20
C LYS A 387 19.76 16.92 7.73
N ALA A 388 18.62 16.48 7.18
CA ALA A 388 18.18 16.82 5.82
C ALA A 388 18.06 18.34 5.60
N PHE A 389 17.47 19.06 6.55
CA PHE A 389 17.29 20.51 6.48
C PHE A 389 18.64 21.25 6.48
N ASN A 390 19.57 20.85 7.34
CA ASN A 390 20.90 21.46 7.43
C ASN A 390 21.77 21.19 6.19
N GLN A 391 21.46 20.13 5.44
CA GLN A 391 22.12 19.76 4.19
C GLN A 391 21.37 20.24 2.94
N LEU A 392 20.27 20.98 3.12
CA LEU A 392 19.40 21.42 2.03
C LEU A 392 20.15 22.36 1.08
N ALA A 393 20.47 21.86 -0.12
CA ALA A 393 21.11 22.63 -1.19
C ALA A 393 20.09 22.94 -2.28
N LEU A 394 19.51 24.14 -2.24
CA LEU A 394 18.39 24.53 -3.09
C LEU A 394 18.79 24.92 -4.52
N ASP A 395 20.09 25.03 -4.80
CA ASP A 395 20.60 25.35 -6.15
C ASP A 395 20.14 24.31 -7.20
N ASN A 396 20.19 23.02 -6.85
CA ASN A 396 19.73 21.94 -7.72
C ASN A 396 18.22 22.01 -7.99
N LEU A 397 17.43 22.37 -6.97
CA LEU A 397 15.99 22.57 -7.11
C LEU A 397 15.69 23.77 -8.03
N VAL A 398 16.36 24.89 -7.80
CA VAL A 398 16.21 26.10 -8.62
C VAL A 398 16.58 25.81 -10.07
N GLN A 399 17.67 25.08 -10.31
CA GLN A 399 18.06 24.64 -11.66
C GLN A 399 16.98 23.75 -12.30
N SER A 400 16.56 22.69 -11.62
CA SER A 400 15.52 21.74 -12.11
C SER A 400 14.22 22.45 -12.48
N LEU A 401 13.75 23.36 -11.62
CA LEU A 401 12.56 24.17 -11.86
C LEU A 401 12.78 25.13 -13.05
N THR A 402 13.94 25.77 -13.14
CA THR A 402 14.27 26.68 -14.26
C THR A 402 14.31 25.93 -15.59
N GLU A 403 14.89 24.74 -15.65
CA GLU A 403 14.91 23.87 -16.83
C GLU A 403 13.49 23.48 -17.27
N LYS A 404 12.58 23.26 -16.31
CA LYS A 404 11.15 23.06 -16.55
C LYS A 404 10.37 24.36 -16.83
N LYS A 405 11.09 25.48 -17.02
CA LYS A 405 10.57 26.83 -17.35
C LYS A 405 9.68 27.43 -16.27
N TYR A 406 10.01 27.23 -15.01
CA TYR A 406 9.40 27.94 -13.88
C TYR A 406 10.10 29.28 -13.68
N LEU A 407 9.36 30.29 -13.23
CA LEU A 407 9.97 31.53 -12.73
C LEU A 407 10.07 31.43 -11.21
N ILE A 408 11.22 31.80 -10.66
CA ILE A 408 11.55 31.62 -9.26
C ILE A 408 12.10 32.94 -8.75
N TYR A 409 11.53 33.43 -7.66
CA TYR A 409 11.96 34.65 -6.99
C TYR A 409 12.34 34.30 -5.56
N PRO A 410 13.62 34.39 -5.17
CA PRO A 410 14.03 34.14 -3.80
C PRO A 410 13.47 35.23 -2.87
N SER A 411 13.06 34.81 -1.66
CA SER A 411 12.79 35.74 -0.56
C SER A 411 14.10 36.23 0.07
N LEU A 412 14.00 37.13 1.06
CA LEU A 412 15.15 37.61 1.83
C LEU A 412 15.83 36.48 2.64
N ASP A 413 15.08 35.44 2.96
CA ASP A 413 15.54 34.21 3.60
C ASP A 413 15.71 33.09 2.55
N ASN A 414 16.88 32.43 2.56
CA ASN A 414 17.26 31.43 1.55
C ASN A 414 16.36 30.17 1.50
N ASN A 415 15.40 30.03 2.42
CA ASN A 415 14.52 28.86 2.53
C ASN A 415 13.09 29.13 2.03
N HIS A 416 12.88 30.29 1.40
CA HIS A 416 11.58 30.70 0.89
C HIS A 416 11.70 31.21 -0.54
N TYR A 417 10.83 30.69 -1.41
CA TYR A 417 10.76 31.04 -2.80
C TYR A 417 9.33 31.35 -3.21
N LEU A 418 9.17 32.36 -4.06
CA LEU A 418 7.95 32.54 -4.84
C LEU A 418 8.14 31.84 -6.18
N VAL A 419 7.30 30.84 -6.47
CA VAL A 419 7.37 30.06 -7.70
C VAL A 419 6.15 30.37 -8.56
N VAL A 420 6.39 30.62 -9.85
CA VAL A 420 5.35 31.00 -10.83
C VAL A 420 5.38 30.07 -12.03
N LYS A 421 4.19 29.50 -12.33
CA LYS A 421 3.95 28.64 -13.49
C LYS A 421 2.47 28.60 -13.82
N TYR A 422 2.12 28.36 -15.09
CA TYR A 422 0.72 28.23 -15.54
C TYR A 422 -0.18 29.45 -15.21
N GLY A 423 0.42 30.65 -15.10
CA GLY A 423 -0.29 31.86 -14.67
C GLY A 423 -0.66 31.90 -13.18
N GLN A 424 -0.16 30.96 -12.40
CA GLN A 424 -0.34 30.84 -10.95
C GLN A 424 0.96 31.14 -10.20
N THR A 425 0.80 31.54 -8.95
CA THR A 425 1.90 31.91 -8.05
C THR A 425 1.69 31.20 -6.73
N MET A 426 2.75 30.60 -6.19
CA MET A 426 2.72 29.88 -4.92
C MET A 426 3.99 30.17 -4.11
N SER A 427 3.84 30.42 -2.82
CA SER A 427 4.95 30.53 -1.88
C SER A 427 5.41 29.12 -1.48
N ILE A 428 6.70 28.84 -1.59
CA ILE A 428 7.33 27.57 -1.21
C ILE A 428 8.24 27.83 -0.03
N GLN A 429 8.03 27.12 1.07
CA GLN A 429 8.79 27.31 2.31
C GLN A 429 9.36 25.98 2.80
N PHE A 430 10.62 26.01 3.23
CA PHE A 430 11.30 24.86 3.84
C PHE A 430 11.52 25.11 5.32
N GLU A 431 11.15 24.15 6.16
CA GLU A 431 11.26 24.23 7.61
C GLU A 431 11.74 22.92 8.23
N GLN A 432 12.27 23.00 9.45
CA GLN A 432 12.61 21.80 10.21
C GLN A 432 11.34 21.12 10.75
N ALA A 433 11.30 19.79 10.73
CA ALA A 433 10.16 18.98 11.13
C ALA A 433 9.73 19.19 12.60
N ASN A 434 10.66 19.57 13.49
CA ASN A 434 10.36 19.90 14.88
C ASN A 434 9.41 21.11 15.03
N LYS A 435 9.36 22.02 14.05
CA LYS A 435 8.46 23.19 14.06
C LYS A 435 7.02 22.85 13.70
N LEU A 436 6.74 21.71 13.07
CA LEU A 436 5.39 21.35 12.59
C LEU A 436 4.34 21.41 13.72
N ARG A 437 4.69 20.92 14.91
CA ARG A 437 3.77 20.93 16.07
C ARG A 437 3.45 22.34 16.57
N GLU A 438 4.37 23.28 16.41
CA GLU A 438 4.14 24.68 16.75
C GLU A 438 3.30 25.37 15.68
N ASP A 439 3.70 25.22 14.41
CA ASP A 439 3.02 25.82 13.26
C ASP A 439 1.55 25.42 13.16
N THR A 440 1.25 24.14 13.40
CA THR A 440 -0.13 23.61 13.37
C THR A 440 -1.08 24.30 14.35
N LYS A 441 -0.57 24.91 15.43
CA LYS A 441 -1.39 25.73 16.35
C LYS A 441 -1.91 27.00 15.67
N ASN A 442 -1.19 27.51 14.68
CA ASN A 442 -1.57 28.68 13.88
C ASN A 442 -2.41 28.32 12.64
N TRP A 443 -2.76 27.05 12.46
CA TRP A 443 -3.58 26.60 11.33
C TRP A 443 -5.03 26.43 11.75
N ARG A 444 -5.94 26.64 10.81
CA ARG A 444 -7.35 26.24 10.94
C ARG A 444 -7.79 25.56 9.65
N GLN A 445 -8.81 24.72 9.75
CA GLN A 445 -9.56 24.37 8.56
C GLN A 445 -10.31 25.61 8.06
N PRO A 446 -10.36 25.86 6.75
CA PRO A 446 -11.14 26.97 6.21
C PRO A 446 -12.62 26.77 6.60
N THR A 447 -13.23 27.76 7.26
CA THR A 447 -14.65 27.73 7.64
C THR A 447 -15.53 27.85 6.39
N GLU A 448 -16.53 26.97 6.24
CA GLU A 448 -17.52 26.97 5.13
C GLU A 448 -18.45 28.20 5.08
N ASP A 449 -18.22 29.22 5.90
CA ASP A 449 -19.10 30.40 6.05
C ASP A 449 -19.16 31.34 4.82
N GLU A 450 -18.57 31.00 3.67
CA GLU A 450 -18.62 31.83 2.46
C GLU A 450 -19.17 31.15 1.19
N ILE A 451 -19.65 29.90 1.23
CA ILE A 451 -20.35 29.29 0.08
C ILE A 451 -21.62 28.58 0.56
N LYS A 452 -22.72 29.33 0.62
CA LYS A 452 -24.07 28.75 0.67
C LYS A 452 -24.44 28.22 -0.72
N GLU A 453 -23.98 27.01 -1.05
CA GLU A 453 -24.74 26.12 -1.92
C GLU A 453 -25.24 24.96 -1.06
N LYS A 454 -26.56 24.73 -1.11
CA LYS A 454 -27.23 23.64 -0.38
C LYS A 454 -26.66 22.29 -0.82
N GLN A 455 -25.67 21.78 -0.12
CA GLN A 455 -25.34 20.37 -0.06
C GLN A 455 -25.32 19.98 1.41
N GLU A 456 -26.11 18.97 1.80
CA GLU A 456 -26.02 18.40 3.14
C GLU A 456 -24.58 17.97 3.39
N SER A 457 -23.95 18.55 4.41
CA SER A 457 -22.59 18.18 4.80
C SER A 457 -22.57 16.72 5.25
N LEU A 458 -21.42 16.06 5.14
CA LEU A 458 -21.24 14.70 5.64
C LEU A 458 -21.56 14.64 7.15
N ASP A 459 -21.20 15.68 7.90
CA ASP A 459 -21.54 15.84 9.32
C ASP A 459 -23.05 15.89 9.56
N ASP A 460 -23.81 16.53 8.67
CA ASP A 460 -25.27 16.55 8.74
C ASP A 460 -25.86 15.17 8.42
N LYS A 461 -25.26 14.41 7.50
CA LYS A 461 -25.67 13.02 7.22
C LYS A 461 -25.38 12.10 8.40
N ILE A 462 -24.22 12.25 9.05
CA ILE A 462 -23.85 11.52 10.27
C ILE A 462 -24.85 11.86 11.39
N LYS A 463 -25.08 13.15 11.66
CA LYS A 463 -26.05 13.59 12.66
C LYS A 463 -27.46 13.10 12.35
N ASN A 464 -27.90 13.16 11.10
CA ASN A 464 -29.22 12.70 10.67
C ASN A 464 -29.35 11.17 10.78
N PHE A 465 -28.31 10.39 10.47
CA PHE A 465 -28.30 8.95 10.67
C PHE A 465 -28.49 8.59 12.15
N PHE A 466 -27.76 9.26 13.05
CA PHE A 466 -27.94 9.06 14.50
C PHE A 466 -29.28 9.57 15.00
N HIS A 467 -29.79 10.68 14.47
CA HIS A 467 -31.09 11.21 14.86
C HIS A 467 -32.24 10.29 14.41
N GLN A 468 -32.19 9.73 13.20
CA GLN A 468 -33.21 8.81 12.69
C GLN A 468 -33.18 7.44 13.38
N ASN A 469 -32.01 6.99 13.84
CA ASN A 469 -31.86 5.68 14.50
C ASN A 469 -31.96 5.74 16.03
N SER A 470 -31.81 6.91 16.65
CA SER A 470 -32.09 7.11 18.09
C SER A 470 -33.59 7.18 18.40
N VAL A 471 -34.43 7.58 17.43
CA VAL A 471 -35.90 7.62 17.56
C VAL A 471 -36.53 6.22 17.55
N LYS A 472 -35.79 5.16 17.19
CA LYS A 472 -36.28 3.77 17.17
C LYS A 472 -36.00 2.96 18.44
N LYS A 473 -35.55 3.59 19.53
CA LYS A 473 -35.28 2.89 20.81
C LYS A 473 -36.31 3.13 21.92
N GLU A 474 -37.42 3.77 21.62
CA GLU A 474 -38.59 3.82 22.51
C GLU A 474 -39.84 3.37 21.74
N GLU A 475 -40.02 2.04 21.65
CA GLU A 475 -41.33 1.34 21.72
C GLU A 475 -41.12 -0.15 21.99
#